data_AF-A0AAN9F357-F1
#
_entry.id   AF-A0AAN9F357-F1
#
_cell.length_a   1.000
_cell.length_b   1.000
_cell.length_c   1.000
_cell.angle_alpha   90.00
_cell.angle_beta   90.00
_cell.angle_gamma   90.00
#
_symmetry.space_group_name_H-M   'P 1'
#
loop_
_entity.id
_entity.type
_entity.pdbx_description
1 polymer ?
#
loop_
_entity_poly.entity_id
_entity_poly.type
_entity_poly.pdbx_seq_one_letter_code
_entity_poly.pdbx_strand_id
1 'polypeptide(L)'
;MFLSLSLTLPSPPPPSDRPQLPMRLASIPLPQSHCLPSLLSTHLSSKLSFQQNAVGNAMPAMVSLQQSYNENMAMVGLDSMKRANSTLEDYCRTCFMFHGLDVSKPQTIFKYLPILSFTESYIYQLDKMNENLLPTLTDGDSVFGGKDEEETQVLLTCFSNDPFKPLETLLECEGLLTQRIRDELKHAEEYWALERKLSFALINKEEILLEDVMRANSLRSFDYRILNLILYQLRGAKVDELHMEFLSISEFLVEVSDDLYDYEDDVLQNSFNMLRMFVKIYGASTAPSMLAKCISEAEDRYKTLLESLDPQLSLSYLKRCEEDTKEGGTISRPSLGAWTIPTVIPDEEMYRSKLKSDTS
;
A
#
# COMPACT_ATOMS: atom_id res chain seq x y z
N MET A 1 9.07 -35.09 4.88
CA MET A 1 9.81 -35.32 6.15
C MET A 1 9.30 -34.24 7.10
N PHE A 2 8.44 -34.60 8.04
CA PHE A 2 7.75 -33.66 8.93
C PHE A 2 8.75 -33.02 9.89
N LEU A 3 8.75 -31.69 10.01
CA LEU A 3 9.44 -30.98 11.09
C LEU A 3 8.39 -30.33 11.99
N SER A 4 8.34 -30.85 13.22
CA SER A 4 7.57 -30.34 14.35
C SER A 4 8.21 -29.03 14.84
N LEU A 5 7.44 -27.95 14.89
CA LEU A 5 7.87 -26.69 15.53
C LEU A 5 7.65 -26.79 17.04
N SER A 6 8.75 -26.85 17.80
CA SER A 6 8.75 -26.64 19.26
C SER A 6 8.87 -25.15 19.55
N LEU A 7 7.86 -24.58 20.21
CA LEU A 7 7.86 -23.21 20.71
C LEU A 7 8.63 -23.14 22.03
N THR A 8 9.70 -22.35 22.08
CA THR A 8 10.30 -21.86 23.33
C THR A 8 10.33 -20.34 23.30
N LEU A 9 9.65 -19.71 24.26
CA LEU A 9 9.66 -18.27 24.50
C LEU A 9 10.99 -17.85 25.17
N PRO A 10 11.76 -16.90 24.64
CA PRO A 10 12.84 -16.27 25.36
C PRO A 10 12.36 -15.04 26.15
N SER A 11 12.93 -14.84 27.34
CA SER A 11 12.78 -13.63 28.16
C SER A 11 13.33 -12.39 27.43
N PRO A 12 12.79 -11.18 27.66
CA PRO A 12 13.17 -9.98 26.91
C PRO A 12 14.57 -9.47 27.29
N PRO A 13 15.38 -8.98 26.33
CA PRO A 13 16.64 -8.32 26.60
C PRO A 13 16.43 -6.86 27.08
N PRO A 14 17.45 -6.25 27.74
CA PRO A 14 17.39 -4.88 28.22
C PRO A 14 17.32 -3.85 27.07
N PRO A 15 16.86 -2.60 27.35
CA PRO A 15 16.39 -1.65 26.33
C PRO A 15 17.46 -1.10 25.37
N SER A 16 18.74 -1.40 25.60
CA SER A 16 19.87 -0.85 24.83
C SER A 16 20.38 -1.74 23.71
N ASP A 17 19.88 -2.97 23.56
CA ASP A 17 20.34 -3.95 22.55
C ASP A 17 19.18 -4.51 21.71
N ARG A 18 18.32 -3.65 21.14
CA ARG A 18 17.36 -4.09 20.11
C ARG A 18 18.07 -4.16 18.75
N PRO A 19 18.13 -5.34 18.09
CA PRO A 19 18.60 -5.42 16.71
C PRO A 19 17.59 -4.72 15.77
N GLN A 20 18.08 -3.78 14.97
CA GLN A 20 17.34 -3.20 13.85
C GLN A 20 17.13 -4.30 12.79
N LEU A 21 15.87 -4.63 12.50
CA LEU A 21 15.46 -5.49 11.39
C LEU A 21 14.87 -4.62 10.30
N PRO A 22 15.31 -4.74 9.03
CA PRO A 22 14.67 -4.04 7.94
C PRO A 22 13.77 -5.04 7.18
N MET A 23 12.46 -4.81 7.22
CA MET A 23 11.65 -4.91 6.01
C MET A 23 11.19 -3.49 5.74
N ARG A 24 11.76 -2.88 4.71
CA ARG A 24 11.34 -1.56 4.27
C ARG A 24 10.94 -1.72 2.82
N LEU A 25 9.64 -1.64 2.56
CA LEU A 25 9.20 -0.70 1.54
C LEU A 25 9.42 0.69 2.13
N ALA A 26 10.61 1.25 1.88
CA ALA A 26 11.01 2.53 2.43
C ALA A 26 10.16 3.66 1.82
N SER A 27 9.19 4.16 2.59
CA SER A 27 9.02 5.61 2.67
C SER A 27 10.36 6.23 3.10
N ILE A 28 11.07 6.85 2.17
CA ILE A 28 12.35 7.54 2.42
C ILE A 28 12.06 8.87 3.13
N PRO A 29 12.65 9.15 4.32
CA PRO A 29 12.77 10.51 4.84
C PRO A 29 13.89 11.25 4.09
N LEU A 30 13.60 12.45 3.58
CA LEU A 30 14.55 13.33 2.90
C LEU A 30 15.74 13.73 3.82
N PRO A 31 16.96 13.90 3.27
CA PRO A 31 18.06 14.54 4.00
C PRO A 31 17.81 16.04 4.19
N GLN A 32 18.12 16.52 5.39
CA GLN A 32 18.15 17.93 5.74
C GLN A 32 19.17 18.69 4.86
N SER A 33 18.72 19.81 4.31
CA SER A 33 19.52 20.73 3.50
C SER A 33 20.63 21.38 4.31
N HIS A 34 21.87 21.01 4.07
CA HIS A 34 23.03 21.84 4.41
C HIS A 34 23.49 22.60 3.16
N CYS A 35 23.36 23.93 3.22
CA CYS A 35 23.94 24.88 2.29
C CYS A 35 25.47 24.77 2.21
N LEU A 36 26.04 25.01 1.02
CA LEU A 36 27.13 25.98 0.69
C LEU A 36 27.75 25.61 -0.70
N PRO A 37 28.49 26.49 -1.39
CA PRO A 37 28.04 27.72 -2.05
C PRO A 37 28.36 27.74 -3.57
N SER A 38 27.78 28.73 -4.26
CA SER A 38 27.97 29.04 -5.68
C SER A 38 29.42 29.35 -6.08
N LEU A 39 29.84 28.89 -7.27
CA LEU A 39 30.87 29.53 -8.09
C LEU A 39 30.49 29.52 -9.58
N LEU A 40 30.07 30.71 -10.05
CA LEU A 40 30.31 31.40 -11.34
C LEU A 40 30.49 30.54 -12.62
N SER A 41 29.57 30.60 -13.58
CA SER A 41 29.41 31.65 -14.63
C SER A 41 30.13 31.29 -15.93
N THR A 42 29.38 31.22 -17.04
CA THR A 42 29.64 32.08 -18.21
C THR A 42 28.51 31.98 -19.26
N HIS A 43 27.93 33.15 -19.53
CA HIS A 43 27.38 33.68 -20.78
C HIS A 43 26.60 32.76 -21.75
N LEU A 44 25.29 33.06 -21.89
CA LEU A 44 24.74 33.55 -23.15
C LEU A 44 23.48 34.39 -22.91
N SER A 45 23.54 35.62 -23.39
CA SER A 45 22.53 36.66 -23.27
C SER A 45 21.69 36.67 -24.54
N SER A 46 20.36 36.62 -24.43
CA SER A 46 19.50 37.33 -25.38
C SER A 46 18.18 37.71 -24.71
N LYS A 47 17.81 38.96 -24.99
CA LYS A 47 16.78 39.80 -24.37
C LYS A 47 15.37 39.31 -24.75
N LEU A 48 14.41 39.44 -23.84
CA LEU A 48 13.26 40.37 -24.01
C LEU A 48 12.46 40.50 -22.71
N SER A 49 12.12 41.75 -22.45
CA SER A 49 11.61 42.38 -21.24
C SER A 49 10.13 42.13 -20.96
N PHE A 50 9.75 41.96 -19.68
CA PHE A 50 8.50 42.51 -19.14
C PHE A 50 8.64 42.90 -17.67
N GLN A 51 7.92 43.95 -17.29
CA GLN A 51 8.15 44.87 -16.18
C GLN A 51 7.99 44.28 -14.77
N GLN A 52 8.85 44.73 -13.85
CA GLN A 52 8.62 44.67 -12.40
C GLN A 52 7.53 45.68 -12.02
N ASN A 53 6.49 45.20 -11.34
CA ASN A 53 5.70 46.01 -10.41
C ASN A 53 5.71 45.34 -9.05
N ALA A 54 5.92 46.17 -8.02
CA ALA A 54 6.22 45.77 -6.66
C ALA A 54 4.99 45.24 -5.89
N VAL A 55 5.24 44.14 -5.18
CA VAL A 55 4.82 43.77 -3.82
C VAL A 55 3.50 44.35 -3.28
N GLY A 56 2.51 43.47 -3.14
CA GLY A 56 1.37 43.61 -2.23
C GLY A 56 0.73 42.25 -1.98
N ASN A 57 0.98 41.68 -0.79
CA ASN A 57 0.36 40.49 -0.18
C ASN A 57 0.17 39.22 -1.03
N ALA A 58 1.12 38.28 -0.92
CA ALA A 58 0.96 36.90 -1.39
C ALA A 58 0.69 35.97 -0.20
N MET A 59 -0.57 35.54 -0.04
CA MET A 59 -1.06 34.29 0.59
C MET A 59 -2.55 34.15 0.26
N PRO A 60 -3.09 32.94 0.03
CA PRO A 60 -2.70 31.93 -0.95
C PRO A 60 -3.74 31.87 -2.09
N ALA A 61 -3.25 31.94 -3.34
CA ALA A 61 -4.05 31.79 -4.55
C ALA A 61 -4.43 30.32 -4.82
N MET A 62 -5.07 29.66 -3.85
CA MET A 62 -5.54 28.28 -3.98
C MET A 62 -7.06 28.15 -4.12
N VAL A 63 -7.81 29.28 -4.10
CA VAL A 63 -9.29 29.29 -4.09
C VAL A 63 -9.90 29.80 -5.41
N SER A 64 -9.12 29.93 -6.49
CA SER A 64 -9.66 30.44 -7.77
C SER A 64 -9.20 29.65 -8.99
N LEU A 65 -9.37 28.33 -8.92
CA LEU A 65 -9.39 27.41 -10.07
C LEU A 65 -10.76 26.70 -10.22
N GLN A 66 -11.81 27.26 -9.62
CA GLN A 66 -13.19 26.96 -10.01
C GLN A 66 -13.52 27.69 -11.31
N GLN A 67 -13.23 27.08 -12.46
CA GLN A 67 -13.96 27.31 -13.71
C GLN A 67 -13.64 26.20 -14.73
N SER A 68 -14.63 25.34 -14.94
CA SER A 68 -14.73 24.16 -15.83
C SER A 68 -13.91 22.90 -15.47
N TYR A 69 -14.11 22.37 -14.26
CA TYR A 69 -13.78 20.97 -14.00
C TYR A 69 -14.85 20.08 -14.64
N ASN A 70 -14.45 19.24 -15.59
CA ASN A 70 -15.30 18.18 -16.09
C ASN A 70 -15.25 17.07 -15.04
N GLU A 71 -16.32 16.91 -14.25
CA GLU A 71 -16.43 15.92 -13.15
C GLU A 71 -16.16 14.48 -13.61
N ASN A 72 -16.15 14.24 -14.93
CA ASN A 72 -15.91 12.94 -15.57
C ASN A 72 -14.45 12.71 -16.01
N MET A 73 -13.52 13.63 -15.73
CA MET A 73 -12.13 13.47 -16.17
C MET A 73 -11.24 12.88 -15.07
N ALA A 74 -10.55 11.78 -15.37
CA ALA A 74 -9.57 11.22 -14.44
C ALA A 74 -8.38 12.17 -14.32
N MET A 75 -8.10 12.61 -13.09
CA MET A 75 -7.05 13.58 -12.78
C MET A 75 -6.17 13.05 -11.64
N VAL A 76 -4.85 13.19 -11.82
CA VAL A 76 -3.86 12.72 -10.85
C VAL A 76 -2.98 13.88 -10.43
N GLY A 77 -2.83 14.07 -9.12
CA GLY A 77 -1.91 15.02 -8.53
C GLY A 77 -0.44 14.59 -8.65
N LEU A 78 0.46 15.56 -8.77
CA LEU A 78 1.91 15.28 -8.85
C LEU A 78 2.46 14.59 -7.59
N ASP A 79 1.90 14.87 -6.40
CA ASP A 79 2.26 14.18 -5.16
C ASP A 79 1.96 12.69 -5.27
N SER A 80 0.74 12.34 -5.68
CA SER A 80 0.31 10.95 -5.90
C SER A 80 1.22 10.24 -6.90
N MET A 81 1.57 10.89 -8.02
CA MET A 81 2.52 10.32 -8.98
C MET A 81 3.90 10.04 -8.39
N LYS A 82 4.41 10.94 -7.55
CA LYS A 82 5.73 10.76 -6.93
C LYS A 82 5.72 9.63 -5.90
N ARG A 83 4.63 9.50 -5.15
CA ARG A 83 4.45 8.50 -4.10
C ARG A 83 4.24 7.10 -4.66
N ALA A 84 3.44 6.99 -5.71
CA ALA A 84 3.19 5.75 -6.46
C ALA A 84 4.45 5.11 -7.09
N ASN A 85 5.56 5.85 -7.22
CA ASN A 85 6.75 5.36 -7.91
C ASN A 85 7.38 4.13 -7.25
N SER A 86 7.37 4.03 -5.92
CA SER A 86 7.92 2.84 -5.23
C SER A 86 7.12 1.60 -5.56
N THR A 87 5.79 1.70 -5.52
CA THR A 87 4.85 0.64 -5.89
C THR A 87 5.06 0.24 -7.35
N LEU A 88 5.15 1.21 -8.27
CA LEU A 88 5.39 0.94 -9.67
C LEU A 88 6.74 0.29 -9.94
N GLU A 89 7.79 0.68 -9.23
CA GLU A 89 9.11 0.07 -9.36
C GLU A 89 9.07 -1.41 -8.95
N ASP A 90 8.48 -1.71 -7.79
CA ASP A 90 8.32 -3.09 -7.34
C ASP A 90 7.44 -3.88 -8.31
N TYR A 91 6.27 -3.35 -8.68
CA TYR A 91 5.38 -3.96 -9.66
C TYR A 91 6.13 -4.31 -10.95
N CYS A 92 6.94 -3.39 -11.48
CA CYS A 92 7.72 -3.67 -12.69
C CYS A 92 8.71 -4.81 -12.45
N ARG A 93 9.46 -4.81 -11.34
CA ARG A 93 10.48 -5.83 -11.05
C ARG A 93 9.89 -7.21 -10.77
N THR A 94 8.71 -7.25 -10.16
CA THR A 94 8.08 -8.48 -9.66
C THR A 94 7.06 -9.04 -10.65
N CYS A 95 6.22 -8.21 -11.26
CA CYS A 95 5.13 -8.68 -12.11
C CYS A 95 5.52 -8.81 -13.60
N PHE A 96 6.47 -8.03 -14.14
CA PHE A 96 6.77 -8.06 -15.58
C PHE A 96 7.18 -9.44 -16.10
N MET A 97 7.84 -10.26 -15.27
CA MET A 97 8.22 -11.62 -15.65
C MET A 97 7.01 -12.51 -15.96
N PHE A 98 5.88 -12.34 -15.26
CA PHE A 98 4.62 -13.05 -15.54
C PHE A 98 4.00 -12.62 -16.88
N HIS A 99 4.44 -11.48 -17.40
CA HIS A 99 4.07 -10.96 -18.71
C HIS A 99 5.14 -11.22 -19.79
N GLY A 100 6.18 -12.01 -19.50
CA GLY A 100 7.30 -12.23 -20.43
C GLY A 100 8.01 -10.92 -20.81
N LEU A 101 7.91 -9.91 -19.95
CA LEU A 101 8.55 -8.62 -20.10
C LEU A 101 9.85 -8.60 -19.29
N ASP A 102 10.83 -7.86 -19.80
CA ASP A 102 12.16 -7.78 -19.24
C ASP A 102 12.43 -6.34 -18.80
N VAL A 103 12.58 -6.15 -17.49
CA VAL A 103 12.83 -4.83 -16.87
C VAL A 103 14.17 -4.22 -17.28
N SER A 104 15.11 -5.03 -17.77
CA SER A 104 16.37 -4.51 -18.29
C SER A 104 16.24 -3.87 -19.68
N LYS A 105 15.04 -3.94 -20.30
CA LYS A 105 14.74 -3.35 -21.61
C LYS A 105 13.88 -2.10 -21.45
N PRO A 106 14.48 -0.89 -21.51
CA PRO A 106 13.76 0.36 -21.30
C PRO A 106 12.58 0.55 -22.27
N GLN A 107 12.67 0.04 -23.50
CA GLN A 107 11.61 0.14 -24.50
C GLN A 107 10.31 -0.50 -24.02
N THR A 108 10.40 -1.62 -23.30
CA THR A 108 9.25 -2.33 -22.74
C THR A 108 8.62 -1.52 -21.61
N ILE A 109 9.45 -0.96 -20.72
CA ILE A 109 9.01 -0.12 -19.62
C ILE A 109 8.29 1.11 -20.18
N PHE A 110 8.95 1.91 -21.02
CA PHE A 110 8.38 3.16 -21.53
C PHE A 110 7.15 2.96 -22.43
N LYS A 111 6.95 1.76 -22.99
CA LYS A 111 5.75 1.44 -23.77
C LYS A 111 4.49 1.36 -22.91
N TYR A 112 4.57 0.75 -21.72
CA TYR A 112 3.41 0.47 -20.87
C TYR A 112 3.30 1.39 -19.66
N LEU A 113 4.42 1.96 -19.22
CA LEU A 113 4.52 2.79 -18.02
C LEU A 113 3.54 3.98 -18.01
N PRO A 114 3.21 4.68 -19.11
CA PRO A 114 2.28 5.81 -19.02
C PRO A 114 0.91 5.43 -18.46
N ILE A 115 0.33 4.32 -18.92
CA ILE A 115 -0.99 3.85 -18.45
C ILE A 115 -0.89 3.23 -17.06
N LEU A 116 0.13 2.41 -16.81
CA LEU A 116 0.35 1.78 -15.51
C LEU A 116 0.58 2.85 -14.43
N SER A 117 1.46 3.81 -14.70
CA SER A 117 1.78 4.89 -13.77
C SER A 117 0.58 5.79 -13.50
N PHE A 118 -0.18 6.16 -14.54
CA PHE A 118 -1.40 6.93 -14.33
C PHE A 118 -2.41 6.19 -13.46
N THR A 119 -2.64 4.90 -13.75
CA THR A 119 -3.62 4.07 -13.02
C THR A 119 -3.24 3.96 -11.55
N GLU A 120 -2.00 3.55 -11.27
CA GLU A 120 -1.50 3.40 -9.89
C GLU A 120 -1.55 4.72 -9.13
N SER A 121 -1.14 5.81 -9.77
CA SER A 121 -1.17 7.13 -9.14
C SER A 121 -2.59 7.63 -8.86
N TYR A 122 -3.57 7.23 -9.70
CA TYR A 122 -4.98 7.54 -9.49
C TYR A 122 -5.53 6.74 -8.30
N ILE A 123 -5.23 5.43 -8.25
CA ILE A 123 -5.62 4.56 -7.13
C ILE A 123 -5.00 5.07 -5.82
N TYR A 124 -3.70 5.34 -5.78
CA TYR A 124 -3.00 5.89 -4.62
C TYR A 124 -3.64 7.19 -4.11
N GLN A 125 -4.10 8.05 -5.02
CA GLN A 125 -4.80 9.28 -4.62
C GLN A 125 -6.12 8.97 -3.91
N LEU A 126 -6.87 7.97 -4.39
CA LEU A 126 -8.12 7.54 -3.76
C LEU A 126 -7.87 6.81 -2.43
N ASP A 127 -6.82 6.00 -2.33
CA ASP A 127 -6.43 5.37 -1.06
C ASP A 127 -6.16 6.42 0.01
N LYS A 128 -5.36 7.44 -0.32
CA LYS A 128 -5.11 8.58 0.59
C LYS A 128 -6.40 9.32 0.98
N MET A 129 -7.34 9.47 0.05
CA MET A 129 -8.65 10.06 0.32
C MET A 129 -9.48 9.19 1.26
N ASN A 130 -9.40 7.87 1.14
CA ASN A 130 -10.04 6.91 2.03
C ASN A 130 -9.40 6.89 3.42
N GLU A 131 -8.06 6.92 3.51
CA GLU A 131 -7.33 7.00 4.78
C GLU A 131 -7.74 8.24 5.59
N ASN A 132 -7.95 9.38 4.92
CA ASN A 132 -8.43 10.60 5.57
C ASN A 132 -9.85 10.46 6.14
N LEU A 133 -10.65 9.49 5.66
CA LEU A 133 -11.98 9.18 6.21
C LEU A 133 -11.93 8.20 7.38
N LEU A 134 -10.77 7.58 7.67
CA LEU A 134 -10.67 6.67 8.80
C LEU A 134 -10.90 7.42 10.13
N PRO A 135 -11.62 6.80 11.08
CA PRO A 135 -11.89 7.43 12.35
C PRO A 135 -10.59 7.60 13.12
N THR A 136 -10.29 8.83 13.56
CA THR A 136 -9.12 9.15 14.36
C THR A 136 -9.50 9.41 15.80
N LEU A 137 -8.67 8.95 16.74
CA LEU A 137 -8.86 9.17 18.17
C LEU A 137 -8.35 10.57 18.54
N THR A 138 -9.25 11.54 18.70
CA THR A 138 -8.95 12.86 19.30
C THR A 138 -9.73 13.04 20.59
N ASP A 139 -9.02 13.21 21.72
CA ASP A 139 -9.55 13.57 23.05
C ASP A 139 -10.87 12.89 23.48
N GLY A 140 -10.97 11.57 23.30
CA GLY A 140 -12.04 10.75 23.89
C GLY A 140 -13.36 10.73 23.11
N ASP A 141 -13.50 11.51 22.05
CA ASP A 141 -14.62 11.45 21.10
C ASP A 141 -14.14 10.86 19.77
N SER A 142 -14.99 10.02 19.14
CA SER A 142 -14.74 9.52 17.79
C SER A 142 -15.10 10.60 16.78
N VAL A 143 -14.08 11.24 16.20
CA VAL A 143 -14.26 12.19 15.11
C VAL A 143 -13.94 11.47 13.79
N PHE A 144 -14.91 11.48 12.88
CA PHE A 144 -14.66 11.12 11.47
C PHE A 144 -13.84 12.24 10.85
N GLY A 145 -12.71 11.91 10.23
CA GLY A 145 -11.90 12.88 9.49
C GLY A 145 -10.92 13.68 10.34
N GLY A 146 -9.63 13.51 10.05
CA GLY A 146 -8.60 14.43 10.53
C GLY A 146 -8.63 15.72 9.72
N LYS A 147 -9.26 16.77 10.28
CA LYS A 147 -9.34 18.18 9.79
C LYS A 147 -10.54 18.48 8.88
N ASP A 148 -11.26 19.53 9.28
CA ASP A 148 -12.35 20.23 8.58
C ASP A 148 -13.61 19.38 8.21
N GLU A 149 -14.77 19.80 8.73
CA GLU A 149 -16.08 19.20 8.39
C GLU A 149 -16.37 19.35 6.88
N GLU A 150 -15.88 20.43 6.27
CA GLU A 150 -16.07 20.71 4.85
C GLU A 150 -15.24 19.75 3.97
N GLU A 151 -13.98 19.46 4.33
CA GLU A 151 -13.13 18.49 3.61
C GLU A 151 -13.69 17.08 3.72
N THR A 152 -14.19 16.69 4.89
CA THR A 152 -14.82 15.37 5.11
C THR A 152 -16.08 15.19 4.28
N GLN A 153 -16.93 16.22 4.17
CA GLN A 153 -18.12 16.20 3.29
C GLN A 153 -17.76 16.05 1.81
N VAL A 154 -16.69 16.73 1.34
CA VAL A 154 -16.21 16.60 -0.04
C VAL A 154 -15.72 15.17 -0.32
N LEU A 155 -14.96 14.58 0.61
CA LEU A 155 -14.49 13.19 0.49
C LEU A 155 -15.67 12.22 0.44
N LEU A 156 -16.62 12.31 1.37
CA LEU A 156 -17.83 11.47 1.37
C LEU A 156 -18.64 11.59 0.08
N THR A 157 -18.74 12.81 -0.47
CA THR A 157 -19.41 13.04 -1.76
C THR A 157 -18.68 12.35 -2.90
N CYS A 158 -17.34 12.38 -2.91
CA CYS A 158 -16.52 11.71 -3.92
C CYS A 158 -16.73 10.18 -3.91
N PHE A 159 -16.69 9.53 -2.74
CA PHE A 159 -16.93 8.09 -2.62
C PHE A 159 -18.40 7.71 -2.87
N SER A 160 -19.34 8.62 -2.64
CA SER A 160 -20.76 8.39 -2.94
C SER A 160 -21.08 8.47 -4.44
N ASN A 161 -20.22 9.11 -5.23
CA ASN A 161 -20.43 9.41 -6.66
C ASN A 161 -19.62 8.49 -7.60
N ASP A 162 -19.34 7.25 -7.20
CA ASP A 162 -18.54 6.28 -7.99
C ASP A 162 -17.10 6.81 -8.25
N PRO A 163 -16.17 6.61 -7.29
CA PRO A 163 -14.84 7.22 -7.33
C PRO A 163 -13.99 6.72 -8.52
N PHE A 164 -14.33 5.55 -9.08
CA PHE A 164 -13.62 4.97 -10.21
C PHE A 164 -14.22 5.32 -11.56
N LYS A 165 -15.41 5.94 -11.62
CA LYS A 165 -16.05 6.29 -12.89
C LYS A 165 -15.15 7.05 -13.88
N PRO A 166 -14.33 8.03 -13.45
CA PRO A 166 -13.41 8.72 -14.35
C PRO A 166 -12.33 7.78 -14.91
N LEU A 167 -11.77 6.90 -14.08
CA LEU A 167 -10.77 5.92 -14.50
C LEU A 167 -11.36 4.87 -15.44
N GLU A 168 -12.56 4.37 -15.15
CA GLU A 168 -13.29 3.48 -16.07
C GLU A 168 -13.45 4.13 -17.44
N THR A 169 -13.92 5.38 -17.48
CA THR A 169 -14.16 6.11 -18.73
C THR A 169 -12.86 6.23 -19.54
N LEU A 170 -11.75 6.53 -18.87
CA LEU A 170 -10.43 6.59 -19.50
C LEU A 170 -10.00 5.23 -20.08
N LEU A 171 -10.10 4.17 -19.29
CA LEU A 171 -9.73 2.82 -19.74
C LEU A 171 -10.63 2.32 -20.86
N GLU A 172 -11.91 2.71 -20.88
CA GLU A 172 -12.85 2.40 -21.96
C GLU A 172 -12.47 3.11 -23.25
N CYS A 173 -12.13 4.40 -23.19
CA CYS A 173 -11.65 5.18 -24.34
C CYS A 173 -10.36 4.61 -24.94
N GLU A 174 -9.46 4.08 -24.10
CA GLU A 174 -8.22 3.42 -24.52
C GLU A 174 -8.44 1.96 -24.97
N GLY A 175 -9.68 1.44 -24.90
CA GLY A 175 -10.00 0.06 -25.27
C GLY A 175 -9.42 -1.00 -24.33
N LEU A 176 -9.09 -0.62 -23.09
CA LEU A 176 -8.45 -1.46 -22.07
C LEU A 176 -9.45 -1.99 -21.03
N LEU A 177 -10.62 -1.38 -20.91
CA LEU A 177 -11.58 -1.76 -19.88
C LEU A 177 -12.25 -3.10 -20.18
N THR A 178 -12.16 -4.03 -19.22
CA THR A 178 -12.82 -5.33 -19.27
C THR A 178 -13.77 -5.50 -18.09
N GLN A 179 -14.70 -6.46 -18.17
CA GLN A 179 -15.58 -6.77 -17.04
C GLN A 179 -14.78 -7.13 -15.78
N ARG A 180 -13.68 -7.89 -15.93
CA ARG A 180 -12.84 -8.26 -14.80
C ARG A 180 -12.16 -7.06 -14.13
N ILE A 181 -11.73 -6.06 -14.91
CA ILE A 181 -11.21 -4.81 -14.34
C ILE A 181 -12.31 -4.07 -13.57
N ARG A 182 -13.54 -3.99 -14.10
CA ARG A 182 -14.67 -3.39 -13.38
C ARG A 182 -14.96 -4.13 -12.07
N ASP A 183 -14.84 -5.45 -12.06
CA ASP A 183 -15.07 -6.25 -10.86
C ASP A 183 -13.97 -5.99 -9.81
N GLU A 184 -12.70 -5.83 -10.22
CA GLU A 184 -11.63 -5.47 -9.28
C GLU A 184 -11.75 -4.02 -8.75
N LEU A 185 -12.23 -3.08 -9.56
CA LEU A 185 -12.53 -1.71 -9.08
C LEU A 185 -13.65 -1.72 -8.04
N LYS A 186 -14.67 -2.56 -8.20
CA LYS A 186 -15.71 -2.75 -7.17
C LYS A 186 -15.16 -3.42 -5.91
N HIS A 187 -14.24 -4.36 -6.05
CA HIS A 187 -13.55 -4.95 -4.91
C HIS A 187 -12.73 -3.92 -4.14
N ALA A 188 -12.14 -2.92 -4.81
CA ALA A 188 -11.47 -1.81 -4.14
C ALA A 188 -12.44 -1.00 -3.27
N GLU A 189 -13.64 -0.68 -3.79
CA GLU A 189 -14.68 -0.01 -3.01
C GLU A 189 -15.13 -0.84 -1.81
N GLU A 190 -15.29 -2.15 -1.99
CA GLU A 190 -15.60 -3.09 -0.91
C GLU A 190 -14.50 -3.11 0.16
N TYR A 191 -13.23 -3.15 -0.26
CA TYR A 191 -12.08 -3.08 0.65
C TYR A 191 -12.12 -1.81 1.49
N TRP A 192 -12.25 -0.63 0.88
CA TRP A 192 -12.31 0.64 1.61
C TRP A 192 -13.49 0.69 2.59
N ALA A 193 -14.64 0.12 2.22
CA ALA A 193 -15.77 0.02 3.13
C ALA A 193 -15.48 -0.90 4.32
N LEU A 194 -14.85 -2.06 4.09
CA LEU A 194 -14.43 -2.98 5.15
C LEU A 194 -13.37 -2.37 6.06
N GLU A 195 -12.39 -1.67 5.49
CA GLU A 195 -11.34 -1.01 6.25
C GLU A 195 -11.94 0.02 7.22
N ARG A 196 -12.80 0.93 6.72
CA ARG A 196 -13.50 1.90 7.57
C ARG A 196 -14.35 1.22 8.64
N LYS A 197 -15.09 0.16 8.28
CA LYS A 197 -15.91 -0.62 9.22
C LYS A 197 -15.07 -1.23 10.35
N LEU A 198 -13.95 -1.87 10.00
CA LEU A 198 -13.09 -2.57 10.96
C LEU A 198 -12.33 -1.59 11.86
N SER A 199 -11.81 -0.50 11.30
CA SER A 199 -11.16 0.57 12.08
C SER A 199 -12.13 1.29 13.03
N PHE A 200 -13.40 1.46 12.62
CA PHE A 200 -14.45 1.97 13.48
C PHE A 200 -14.81 0.99 14.62
N ALA A 201 -14.93 -0.30 14.30
CA ALA A 201 -15.24 -1.34 15.29
C ALA A 201 -14.16 -1.43 16.38
N LEU A 202 -12.88 -1.23 16.03
CA LEU A 202 -11.78 -1.18 17.00
C LEU A 202 -11.94 -0.04 18.02
N ILE A 203 -12.24 1.18 17.56
CA ILE A 203 -12.45 2.35 18.44
C ILE A 203 -13.65 2.14 19.35
N ASN A 204 -14.79 1.72 18.79
CA ASN A 204 -16.04 1.59 19.53
C ASN A 204 -16.15 0.27 20.30
N LYS A 205 -15.08 -0.53 20.27
CA LYS A 205 -14.96 -1.84 20.93
C LYS A 205 -16.06 -2.83 20.49
N GLU A 206 -16.59 -2.67 19.28
CA GLU A 206 -17.61 -3.53 18.68
C GLU A 206 -17.06 -4.92 18.33
N GLU A 207 -17.98 -5.84 17.99
CA GLU A 207 -17.63 -7.18 17.53
C GLU A 207 -17.01 -7.12 16.13
N ILE A 208 -15.93 -7.87 15.92
CA ILE A 208 -15.26 -8.00 14.63
C ILE A 208 -15.44 -9.44 14.15
N LEU A 209 -15.92 -9.60 12.92
CA LEU A 209 -16.11 -10.90 12.30
C LEU A 209 -14.83 -11.31 11.56
N LEU A 210 -14.42 -12.57 11.73
CA LEU A 210 -13.25 -13.12 11.01
C LEU A 210 -13.42 -13.03 9.49
N GLU A 211 -14.64 -13.24 8.99
CA GLU A 211 -14.93 -13.20 7.55
C GLU A 211 -14.65 -11.82 6.94
N ASP A 212 -14.99 -10.74 7.64
CA ASP A 212 -14.72 -9.37 7.20
C ASP A 212 -13.21 -9.10 7.14
N VAL A 213 -12.46 -9.58 8.15
CA VAL A 213 -10.99 -9.41 8.23
C VAL A 213 -10.30 -10.14 7.09
N MET A 214 -10.69 -11.41 6.88
CA MET A 214 -10.12 -12.23 5.80
C MET A 214 -10.50 -11.66 4.43
N ARG A 215 -11.73 -11.16 4.28
CA ARG A 215 -12.17 -10.51 3.04
C ARG A 215 -11.39 -9.22 2.78
N ALA A 216 -11.27 -8.34 3.78
CA ALA A 216 -10.50 -7.09 3.66
C ALA A 216 -9.07 -7.37 3.21
N ASN A 217 -8.38 -8.32 3.88
CA ASN A 217 -7.00 -8.66 3.50
C ASN A 217 -6.90 -9.24 2.08
N SER A 218 -7.86 -10.08 1.68
CA SER A 218 -7.88 -10.64 0.31
C SER A 218 -8.12 -9.59 -0.78
N LEU A 219 -8.69 -8.44 -0.41
CA LEU A 219 -9.00 -7.38 -1.35
C LEU A 219 -7.96 -6.27 -1.40
N ARG A 220 -7.08 -6.14 -0.39
CA ARG A 220 -6.17 -5.02 -0.17
C ARG A 220 -5.29 -4.69 -1.38
N SER A 221 -4.66 -5.69 -1.98
CA SER A 221 -3.78 -5.53 -3.16
C SER A 221 -4.57 -5.53 -4.49
N PHE A 222 -5.71 -4.82 -4.54
CA PHE A 222 -6.52 -4.72 -5.76
C PHE A 222 -5.82 -3.93 -6.87
N ASP A 223 -4.97 -2.98 -6.50
CA ASP A 223 -4.11 -2.17 -7.37
C ASP A 223 -3.21 -3.05 -8.25
N TYR A 224 -2.45 -3.99 -7.65
CA TYR A 224 -1.61 -4.94 -8.37
C TYR A 224 -2.42 -5.81 -9.32
N ARG A 225 -3.61 -6.25 -8.90
CA ARG A 225 -4.51 -7.06 -9.74
C ARG A 225 -5.02 -6.26 -10.94
N ILE A 226 -5.42 -5.01 -10.75
CA ILE A 226 -5.81 -4.10 -11.83
C ILE A 226 -4.65 -3.84 -12.78
N LEU A 227 -3.45 -3.54 -12.27
CA LEU A 227 -2.25 -3.31 -13.07
C LEU A 227 -1.91 -4.54 -13.93
N ASN A 228 -1.97 -5.74 -13.35
CA ASN A 228 -1.79 -7.00 -14.09
C ASN A 228 -2.81 -7.19 -15.21
N LEU A 229 -4.09 -6.93 -14.94
CA LEU A 229 -5.15 -7.04 -15.94
C LEU A 229 -4.98 -6.04 -17.07
N ILE A 230 -4.65 -4.78 -16.75
CA ILE A 230 -4.34 -3.74 -17.74
C ILE A 230 -3.14 -4.15 -18.58
N LEU A 231 -2.09 -4.70 -17.97
CA LEU A 231 -0.89 -5.12 -18.69
C LEU A 231 -1.16 -6.29 -19.66
N TYR A 232 -2.05 -7.23 -19.30
CA TYR A 232 -2.53 -8.24 -20.24
C TYR A 232 -3.25 -7.60 -21.45
N GLN A 233 -4.12 -6.61 -21.22
CA GLN A 233 -4.82 -5.91 -22.30
C GLN A 233 -3.87 -5.11 -23.20
N LEU A 234 -2.95 -4.34 -22.62
CA LEU A 234 -1.93 -3.59 -23.35
C LEU A 234 -1.04 -4.47 -24.24
N ARG A 235 -0.86 -5.74 -23.85
CA ARG A 235 -0.11 -6.73 -24.62
C ARG A 235 -0.95 -7.48 -25.66
N GLY A 236 -2.28 -7.35 -25.62
CA GLY A 236 -3.19 -8.18 -26.41
C GLY A 236 -3.11 -9.66 -26.04
N ALA A 237 -2.78 -9.97 -24.79
CA ALA A 237 -2.63 -11.32 -24.29
C ALA A 237 -3.87 -11.75 -23.48
N LYS A 238 -4.21 -13.04 -23.53
CA LYS A 238 -5.22 -13.60 -22.63
C LYS A 238 -4.67 -13.62 -21.21
N VAL A 239 -5.53 -13.30 -20.24
CA VAL A 239 -5.19 -13.42 -18.82
C VAL A 239 -4.87 -14.88 -18.50
N ASP A 240 -3.74 -15.09 -17.83
CA ASP A 240 -3.34 -16.38 -17.30
C ASP A 240 -3.88 -16.52 -15.86
N GLU A 241 -4.85 -17.41 -15.66
CA GLU A 241 -5.49 -17.58 -14.36
C GLU A 241 -4.56 -18.18 -13.31
N LEU A 242 -3.59 -19.01 -13.71
CA LEU A 242 -2.63 -19.56 -12.77
C LEU A 242 -1.72 -18.46 -12.25
N HIS A 243 -1.29 -17.53 -13.12
CA HIS A 243 -0.52 -16.37 -12.69
C HIS A 243 -1.32 -15.49 -11.73
N MET A 244 -2.57 -15.19 -12.04
CA MET A 244 -3.43 -14.37 -11.18
C MET A 244 -3.68 -15.04 -9.82
N GLU A 245 -3.93 -16.35 -9.79
CA GLU A 245 -4.12 -17.09 -8.53
C GLU A 245 -2.82 -17.12 -7.70
N PHE A 246 -1.68 -17.42 -8.33
CA PHE A 246 -0.38 -17.41 -7.66
C PHE A 246 -0.08 -16.04 -7.03
N LEU A 247 -0.21 -14.97 -7.81
CA LEU A 247 0.04 -13.61 -7.35
C LEU A 247 -0.89 -13.22 -6.20
N SER A 248 -2.17 -13.59 -6.25
CA SER A 248 -3.12 -13.29 -5.15
C SER A 248 -2.71 -13.89 -3.80
N ILE A 249 -2.13 -15.10 -3.80
CA ILE A 249 -1.65 -15.73 -2.56
C ILE A 249 -0.31 -15.13 -2.13
N SER A 250 0.57 -14.79 -3.08
CA SER A 250 1.79 -14.05 -2.78
C SER A 250 1.49 -12.69 -2.13
N GLU A 251 0.58 -11.93 -2.73
CA GLU A 251 0.11 -10.63 -2.25
C GLU A 251 -0.45 -10.75 -0.83
N PHE A 252 -1.31 -11.74 -0.58
CA PHE A 252 -1.82 -12.02 0.78
C PHE A 252 -0.70 -12.19 1.81
N LEU A 253 0.37 -12.94 1.49
CA LEU A 253 1.49 -13.15 2.40
C LEU A 253 2.31 -11.88 2.60
N VAL A 254 2.49 -11.07 1.56
CA VAL A 254 3.16 -9.76 1.65
C VAL A 254 2.38 -8.82 2.56
N GLU A 255 1.06 -8.72 2.41
CA GLU A 255 0.21 -7.88 3.27
C GLU A 255 0.29 -8.29 4.74
N VAL A 256 0.29 -9.60 5.03
CA VAL A 256 0.47 -10.10 6.41
C VAL A 256 1.87 -9.75 6.93
N SER A 257 2.88 -9.83 6.07
CA SER A 257 4.26 -9.51 6.41
C SER A 257 4.41 -8.03 6.78
N ASP A 258 3.80 -7.14 6.00
CA ASP A 258 3.77 -5.70 6.24
C ASP A 258 3.00 -5.37 7.52
N ASP A 259 1.83 -5.98 7.74
CA ASP A 259 1.07 -5.82 8.99
C ASP A 259 1.88 -6.26 10.23
N LEU A 260 2.67 -7.32 10.13
CA LEU A 260 3.51 -7.75 11.26
C LEU A 260 4.67 -6.79 11.51
N TYR A 261 5.17 -6.14 10.46
CA TYR A 261 6.24 -5.16 10.56
C TYR A 261 5.75 -3.82 11.11
N ASP A 262 4.63 -3.32 10.59
CA ASP A 262 4.05 -2.01 10.92
C ASP A 262 3.09 -2.06 12.12
N TYR A 263 2.96 -3.22 12.79
CA TYR A 263 2.01 -3.46 13.87
C TYR A 263 1.93 -2.34 14.93
N GLU A 264 3.07 -1.84 15.41
CA GLU A 264 3.09 -0.77 16.42
C GLU A 264 2.57 0.55 15.84
N ASP A 265 2.97 0.90 14.62
CA ASP A 265 2.54 2.13 13.93
C ASP A 265 1.06 2.07 13.55
N ASP A 266 0.58 0.92 13.07
CA ASP A 266 -0.84 0.67 12.77
C ASP A 266 -1.71 0.72 14.01
N VAL A 267 -1.21 0.18 15.14
CA VAL A 267 -1.84 0.40 16.43
C VAL A 267 -1.96 1.90 16.63
N LEU A 268 -0.87 2.68 16.62
CA LEU A 268 -0.92 4.12 16.89
C LEU A 268 -1.86 4.91 15.98
N GLN A 269 -1.89 4.61 14.69
CA GLN A 269 -2.68 5.32 13.67
C GLN A 269 -4.14 4.86 13.59
N ASN A 270 -4.48 3.75 14.26
CA ASN A 270 -5.77 3.07 14.10
C ASN A 270 -6.02 2.54 12.67
N SER A 271 -4.96 2.08 12.00
CA SER A 271 -5.00 1.52 10.65
C SER A 271 -5.37 0.04 10.66
N PHE A 272 -6.02 -0.47 9.62
CA PHE A 272 -6.30 -1.91 9.51
C PHE A 272 -4.99 -2.72 9.61
N ASN A 273 -5.04 -3.80 10.40
CA ASN A 273 -3.90 -4.69 10.60
C ASN A 273 -4.40 -6.06 11.06
N MET A 274 -3.98 -7.13 10.39
CA MET A 274 -4.49 -8.48 10.65
C MET A 274 -4.22 -8.96 12.08
N LEU A 275 -3.06 -8.67 12.66
CA LEU A 275 -2.77 -9.08 14.04
C LEU A 275 -3.67 -8.33 15.03
N ARG A 276 -3.91 -7.03 14.85
CA ARG A 276 -4.85 -6.26 15.68
C ARG A 276 -6.24 -6.88 15.66
N MET A 277 -6.73 -7.24 14.46
CA MET A 277 -8.03 -7.87 14.30
C MET A 277 -8.09 -9.26 14.96
N PHE A 278 -7.04 -10.07 14.80
CA PHE A 278 -6.97 -11.39 15.43
C PHE A 278 -6.94 -11.29 16.96
N VAL A 279 -6.26 -10.29 17.52
CA VAL A 279 -6.25 -10.01 18.97
C VAL A 279 -7.66 -9.66 19.45
N LYS A 280 -8.40 -8.85 18.69
CA LYS A 280 -9.79 -8.50 19.01
C LYS A 280 -10.74 -9.72 18.96
N ILE A 281 -10.54 -10.65 18.03
CA ILE A 281 -11.37 -11.85 17.85
C ILE A 281 -11.03 -12.95 18.87
N TYR A 282 -9.75 -13.28 19.02
CA TYR A 282 -9.29 -14.45 19.76
C TYR A 282 -8.68 -14.14 21.12
N GLY A 283 -8.42 -12.87 21.42
CA GLY A 283 -7.68 -12.43 22.59
C GLY A 283 -6.16 -12.54 22.43
N ALA A 284 -5.43 -11.74 23.22
CA ALA A 284 -3.98 -11.56 23.08
C ALA A 284 -3.15 -12.85 23.21
N SER A 285 -3.62 -13.84 23.98
CA SER A 285 -2.91 -15.10 24.16
C SER A 285 -3.02 -16.06 22.98
N THR A 286 -4.14 -16.01 22.25
CA THR A 286 -4.49 -17.02 21.23
C THR A 286 -4.26 -16.49 19.82
N ALA A 287 -4.37 -15.16 19.63
CA ALA A 287 -4.22 -14.51 18.34
C ALA A 287 -2.92 -14.86 17.58
N PRO A 288 -1.72 -14.86 18.21
CA PRO A 288 -0.49 -15.24 17.50
C PRO A 288 -0.54 -16.66 16.91
N SER A 289 -1.09 -17.62 17.65
CA SER A 289 -1.20 -19.01 17.19
C SER A 289 -2.22 -19.15 16.06
N MET A 290 -3.33 -18.41 16.12
CA MET A 290 -4.33 -18.42 15.05
C MET A 290 -3.80 -17.76 13.77
N LEU A 291 -3.06 -16.65 13.89
CA LEU A 291 -2.43 -16.00 12.76
C LEU A 291 -1.34 -16.88 12.13
N ALA A 292 -0.49 -17.51 12.96
CA ALA A 292 0.52 -18.45 12.47
C ALA A 292 -0.11 -19.61 11.68
N LYS A 293 -1.25 -20.14 12.15
CA LYS A 293 -2.00 -21.17 11.42
C LYS A 293 -2.50 -20.67 10.07
N CYS A 294 -3.07 -19.46 10.01
CA CYS A 294 -3.53 -18.84 8.77
C CYS A 294 -2.38 -18.65 7.76
N ILE A 295 -1.22 -18.18 8.24
CA ILE A 295 0.00 -18.04 7.44
C ILE A 295 0.43 -19.40 6.88
N SER A 296 0.51 -20.44 7.71
CA SER A 296 0.92 -21.78 7.25
C SER A 296 -0.01 -22.35 6.18
N GLU A 297 -1.34 -22.16 6.32
CA GLU A 297 -2.30 -22.58 5.30
C GLU A 297 -2.10 -21.83 3.97
N ALA A 298 -1.79 -20.53 4.03
CA ALA A 298 -1.47 -19.74 2.85
C ALA A 298 -0.11 -20.14 2.22
N GLU A 299 0.91 -20.45 3.02
CA GLU A 299 2.22 -20.93 2.55
C GLU A 299 2.14 -22.28 1.84
N ASP A 300 1.35 -23.22 2.36
CA ASP A 300 1.12 -24.53 1.71
C ASP A 300 0.50 -24.34 0.31
N ARG A 301 -0.46 -23.40 0.21
CA ARG A 301 -1.12 -23.07 -1.04
C ARG A 301 -0.21 -22.33 -2.01
N TYR A 302 0.56 -21.36 -1.50
CA TYR A 302 1.61 -20.65 -2.24
C TYR A 302 2.60 -21.64 -2.86
N LYS A 303 3.10 -22.60 -2.08
CA LYS A 303 4.04 -23.61 -2.55
C LYS A 303 3.45 -24.48 -3.65
N THR A 304 2.21 -24.93 -3.49
CA THR A 304 1.51 -25.74 -4.50
C THR A 304 1.36 -24.97 -5.82
N LEU A 305 1.03 -23.69 -5.77
CA LEU A 305 0.90 -22.83 -6.95
C LEU A 305 2.26 -22.55 -7.59
N LEU A 306 3.30 -22.26 -6.79
CA LEU A 306 4.67 -22.05 -7.24
C LEU A 306 5.24 -23.25 -8.00
N GLU A 307 4.94 -24.47 -7.55
CA GLU A 307 5.31 -25.73 -8.21
C GLU A 307 4.54 -25.97 -9.51
N SER A 308 3.36 -25.34 -9.65
CA SER A 308 2.51 -25.44 -10.84
C SER A 308 2.87 -24.43 -11.94
N LEU A 309 3.62 -23.37 -11.61
CA LEU A 309 4.10 -22.39 -12.58
C LEU A 309 5.11 -23.00 -13.56
N ASP A 310 5.33 -22.31 -14.68
CA ASP A 310 6.46 -22.62 -15.56
C ASP A 310 7.77 -22.66 -14.73
N PRO A 311 8.61 -23.70 -14.86
CA PRO A 311 9.80 -23.86 -14.03
C PRO A 311 10.80 -22.70 -14.13
N GLN A 312 10.91 -22.08 -15.31
CA GLN A 312 11.81 -20.94 -15.49
C GLN A 312 11.23 -19.69 -14.82
N LEU A 313 9.92 -19.46 -14.95
CA LEU A 313 9.22 -18.38 -14.27
C LEU A 313 9.31 -18.52 -12.75
N SER A 314 9.06 -19.71 -12.21
CA SER A 314 9.17 -20.04 -10.78
C SER A 314 10.58 -19.73 -10.25
N LEU A 315 11.62 -20.14 -10.98
CA LEU A 315 13.02 -19.85 -10.62
C LEU A 315 13.33 -18.35 -10.66
N SER A 316 12.86 -17.64 -11.70
CA SER A 316 13.03 -16.18 -11.82
C SER A 316 12.35 -15.44 -10.68
N TYR A 317 11.15 -15.86 -10.30
CA TYR A 317 10.40 -15.28 -9.21
C TYR A 317 11.11 -15.49 -7.86
N LEU A 318 11.55 -16.72 -7.56
CA LEU A 318 12.32 -17.00 -6.34
C LEU A 318 13.61 -16.18 -6.24
N LYS A 319 14.32 -16.01 -7.37
CA LYS A 319 15.51 -15.17 -7.43
C LYS A 319 15.18 -13.71 -7.10
N ARG A 320 14.04 -13.20 -7.57
CA ARG A 320 13.57 -11.85 -7.24
C ARG A 320 13.28 -11.71 -5.75
N CYS A 321 12.58 -12.67 -5.14
CA CYS A 321 12.35 -12.67 -3.68
C CYS A 321 13.65 -12.63 -2.87
N GLU A 322 14.69 -13.35 -3.32
CA GLU A 322 16.01 -13.29 -2.70
C GLU A 322 16.70 -11.93 -2.86
N GLU A 323 16.53 -11.27 -4.01
CA GLU A 323 17.06 -9.93 -4.27
C GLU A 323 16.38 -8.91 -3.37
N ASP A 324 15.05 -8.97 -3.25
CA ASP A 324 14.27 -8.12 -2.33
C ASP A 324 14.69 -8.28 -0.89
N THR A 325 14.87 -9.52 -0.44
CA THR A 325 15.34 -9.81 0.92
C THR A 325 16.71 -9.19 1.20
N LYS A 326 17.60 -9.14 0.20
CA LYS A 326 18.93 -8.55 0.31
C LYS A 326 18.90 -7.03 0.26
N GLU A 327 18.06 -6.44 -0.59
CA GLU A 327 17.83 -4.99 -0.66
C GLU A 327 17.24 -4.47 0.66
N GLY A 328 16.38 -5.27 1.30
CA GLY A 328 15.91 -5.10 2.67
C GLY A 328 16.94 -5.40 3.76
N GLY A 329 18.23 -5.58 3.45
CA GLY A 329 19.31 -5.67 4.44
C GLY A 329 19.40 -6.99 5.23
N THR A 330 18.68 -8.04 4.86
CA THR A 330 18.75 -9.35 5.52
C THR A 330 19.72 -10.29 4.78
N ILE A 331 20.87 -10.61 5.40
CA ILE A 331 21.99 -11.30 4.71
C ILE A 331 21.85 -12.84 4.67
N SER A 332 20.94 -13.46 5.43
CA SER A 332 20.83 -14.93 5.43
C SER A 332 19.57 -15.46 6.13
N ARG A 333 18.45 -15.57 5.40
CA ARG A 333 17.25 -16.29 5.86
C ARG A 333 16.71 -17.18 4.73
N PRO A 334 15.86 -18.18 5.04
CA PRO A 334 15.18 -18.98 4.01
C PRO A 334 14.49 -18.09 2.97
N SER A 335 14.23 -18.60 1.77
CA SER A 335 13.62 -17.82 0.67
C SER A 335 12.23 -17.25 0.98
N LEU A 336 11.56 -17.75 2.03
CA LEU A 336 10.28 -17.24 2.56
C LEU A 336 10.44 -16.42 3.85
N GLY A 337 11.67 -16.12 4.27
CA GLY A 337 11.95 -15.48 5.55
C GLY A 337 11.67 -16.41 6.74
N ALA A 338 11.71 -15.84 7.94
CA ALA A 338 11.21 -16.48 9.14
C ALA A 338 10.21 -15.51 9.78
N TRP A 339 8.95 -15.92 9.87
CA TRP A 339 7.89 -15.11 10.46
C TRP A 339 8.24 -14.74 11.90
N THR A 340 8.19 -13.44 12.20
CA THR A 340 8.33 -12.94 13.56
C THR A 340 7.05 -12.21 13.90
N ILE A 341 6.19 -12.86 14.69
CA ILE A 341 4.98 -12.21 15.20
C ILE A 341 5.42 -11.27 16.33
N PRO A 342 5.13 -9.95 16.26
CA PRO A 342 5.54 -9.00 17.26
C PRO A 342 4.85 -9.28 18.60
N THR A 343 5.36 -8.66 19.66
CA THR A 343 4.72 -8.77 20.97
C THR A 343 3.37 -8.08 20.91
N VAL A 344 2.30 -8.84 21.18
CA VAL A 344 0.93 -8.32 21.16
C VAL A 344 0.77 -7.18 22.16
N ILE A 345 0.10 -6.12 21.73
CA ILE A 345 -0.34 -5.01 22.56
C ILE A 345 -1.77 -5.33 23.04
N PRO A 346 -1.97 -5.75 24.31
CA PRO A 346 -3.29 -6.17 24.79
C PRO A 346 -4.24 -5.00 25.07
N ASP A 347 -3.69 -3.82 25.38
CA ASP A 347 -4.44 -2.60 25.64
C ASP A 347 -3.84 -1.46 24.80
N GLU A 348 -4.42 -1.26 23.62
CA GLU A 348 -3.99 -0.23 22.68
C GLU A 348 -4.23 1.19 23.22
N GLU A 349 -5.25 1.39 24.05
CA GLU A 349 -5.60 2.70 24.64
C GLU A 349 -4.53 3.14 25.65
N MET A 350 -4.12 2.21 26.52
CA MET A 350 -3.00 2.39 27.43
C MET A 350 -1.68 2.59 26.68
N TYR A 351 -1.43 1.80 25.63
CA TYR A 351 -0.21 1.90 24.81
C TYR A 351 -0.06 3.28 24.17
N ARG A 352 -1.12 3.79 23.51
CA ARG A 352 -1.15 5.15 22.94
C ARG A 352 -0.93 6.23 24.00
N SER A 353 -1.57 6.10 25.15
CA SER A 353 -1.50 7.09 26.23
C SER A 353 -0.08 7.22 26.79
N LYS A 354 0.62 6.09 26.95
CA LYS A 354 2.01 6.07 27.45
C LYS A 354 2.98 6.77 26.49
N LEU A 355 2.82 6.56 25.19
CA LEU A 355 3.69 7.21 24.20
C LEU A 355 3.44 8.72 24.10
N LYS A 356 2.19 9.17 24.27
CA LYS A 356 1.86 10.61 24.38
C LYS A 356 2.50 11.26 25.62
N SER A 357 2.56 10.56 26.75
CA SER A 357 3.20 11.09 27.96
C SER A 357 4.74 11.13 27.88
N ASP A 358 5.36 10.22 27.13
CA ASP A 358 6.82 10.17 26.97
C ASP A 358 7.35 11.20 25.94
N THR A 359 6.46 11.80 25.14
CA THR A 359 6.77 12.84 24.13
C THR A 359 6.38 14.26 24.56
N SER A 360 5.75 14.41 25.73
CA SER A 360 5.43 15.69 26.38
C SER A 360 6.50 16.06 27.40
#